data_AF-A0A0B5APK9-F1
#
_entry.id   AF-A0A0B5APK9-F1
#
_cell.length_a   1.000
_cell.length_b   1.000
_cell.length_c   1.000
_cell.angle_alpha   90.00
_cell.angle_beta   90.00
_cell.angle_gamma   90.00
#
_symmetry.space_group_name_H-M   'P 1'
#
loop_
_entity.id
_entity.type
_entity.pdbx_description
1 polymer ?
#
loop_
_entity_poly.entity_id
_entity_poly.type
_entity_poly.pdbx_seq_one_letter_code
_entity_poly.pdbx_strand_id
1 'polypeptide(L)'
;MKGIDPRYVLNRISSTIIKKELNSINTLDVLRSLKEGFDQHASISKESREHYLTCISLARKEFDDLAKKEVQKAFVYSYEESAKTLMDNYLDNVESYCHKSKLKDPLTGEEDAS
;
A
#
# COMPACT_ATOMS: atom_id res chain seq x y z
N MET A 1 35.96 -2.71 10.85
CA MET A 1 34.73 -2.32 10.11
C MET A 1 33.61 -2.12 11.13
N LYS A 2 33.03 -0.92 11.24
CA LYS A 2 31.83 -0.65 12.07
C LYS A 2 30.61 -0.84 11.18
N GLY A 3 29.64 -1.63 11.59
CA GLY A 3 28.41 -1.85 10.82
C GLY A 3 27.92 -3.30 10.85
N ILE A 4 26.81 -3.53 10.15
CA ILE A 4 26.33 -4.88 9.83
C ILE A 4 27.19 -5.46 8.72
N ASP A 5 27.65 -6.70 8.89
CA ASP A 5 28.35 -7.43 7.84
C ASP A 5 27.40 -7.69 6.65
N PRO A 6 27.77 -7.39 5.41
CA PRO A 6 26.92 -7.66 4.25
C PRO A 6 26.47 -9.13 4.13
N ARG A 7 27.30 -10.08 4.58
CA ARG A 7 26.96 -11.52 4.61
C ARG A 7 25.83 -11.80 5.58
N TYR A 8 25.73 -11.06 6.69
CA TYR A 8 24.58 -11.18 7.58
C TYR A 8 23.28 -10.87 6.83
N VAL A 9 23.23 -9.77 6.08
CA VAL A 9 22.05 -9.39 5.29
C VAL A 9 21.70 -10.48 4.27
N LEU A 10 22.69 -10.97 3.53
CA LEU A 10 22.52 -12.07 2.56
C LEU A 10 22.01 -13.36 3.22
N ASN A 11 22.53 -13.72 4.40
CA ASN A 11 22.11 -14.89 5.14
C ASN A 11 20.66 -14.76 5.62
N ARG A 12 20.23 -13.57 6.06
CA ARG A 12 18.84 -13.32 6.44
C ARG A 12 17.88 -13.43 5.25
N ILE A 13 18.25 -12.88 4.09
CA ILE A 13 17.47 -13.02 2.86
C ILE A 13 17.36 -14.49 2.46
N SER A 14 18.49 -15.20 2.38
CA SER A 14 18.54 -16.62 1.99
C SER A 14 17.72 -17.50 2.93
N SER A 15 17.86 -17.28 4.25
CA SER A 15 17.08 -18.01 5.26
C SER A 15 15.58 -17.78 5.13
N THR A 16 15.16 -16.60 4.67
CA THR A 16 13.75 -16.27 4.48
C THR A 16 13.15 -17.02 3.29
N ILE A 17 13.91 -17.10 2.19
CA ILE A 17 13.53 -17.85 0.98
C ILE A 17 13.37 -19.34 1.34
N ILE A 18 14.38 -19.92 1.99
CA ILE A 18 14.39 -21.34 2.37
C ILE A 18 13.22 -21.67 3.31
N LYS A 19 13.00 -20.86 4.36
CA LYS A 19 11.94 -21.13 5.36
C LYS A 19 10.53 -21.11 4.79
N LYS A 20 10.28 -20.32 3.75
CA LYS A 20 8.94 -20.16 3.20
C LYS A 20 8.64 -21.13 2.05
N GLU A 21 9.62 -21.87 1.54
CA GLU A 21 9.49 -22.68 0.31
C GLU A 21 8.90 -21.88 -0.87
N LEU A 22 9.12 -20.56 -0.89
CA LEU A 22 8.60 -19.65 -1.91
C LEU A 22 9.69 -19.27 -2.91
N ASN A 23 9.32 -19.15 -4.18
CA ASN A 23 10.20 -18.66 -5.25
C ASN A 23 10.54 -17.15 -5.11
N SER A 24 9.78 -16.42 -4.29
CA SER A 24 9.95 -14.98 -4.09
C SER A 24 9.58 -14.59 -2.67
N ILE A 25 10.22 -13.53 -2.17
CA ILE A 25 9.92 -12.92 -0.87
C ILE A 25 9.50 -11.47 -1.06
N ASN A 26 8.67 -10.96 -0.17
CA ASN A 26 8.29 -9.54 -0.18
C ASN A 26 9.17 -8.71 0.77
N THR A 27 9.09 -7.39 0.64
CA THR A 27 9.87 -6.45 1.45
C THR A 27 9.66 -6.63 2.95
N LEU A 28 8.41 -6.88 3.38
CA LEU A 28 8.08 -7.07 4.79
C LEU A 28 8.71 -8.33 5.38
N ASP A 29 8.82 -9.38 4.57
CA ASP A 29 9.51 -10.61 4.97
C ASP A 29 10.99 -10.40 5.20
N VAL A 30 11.64 -9.62 4.33
CA VAL A 30 13.06 -9.24 4.49
C VAL A 30 13.26 -8.40 5.75
N LEU A 31 12.45 -7.35 5.95
CA LEU A 31 12.55 -6.48 7.12
C LEU A 31 12.31 -7.24 8.43
N ARG A 32 11.33 -8.14 8.45
CA ARG A 32 11.06 -9.02 9.60
C ARG A 32 12.25 -9.94 9.87
N SER A 33 12.78 -10.59 8.83
CA SER A 33 13.92 -11.47 8.97
C SER A 33 15.16 -10.75 9.50
N LEU A 34 15.43 -9.53 9.04
CA LEU A 34 16.53 -8.70 9.56
C LEU A 34 16.35 -8.38 11.05
N LYS A 35 15.14 -8.00 11.46
CA LYS A 35 14.80 -7.71 12.85
C LYS A 35 15.02 -8.92 13.76
N GLU A 36 14.53 -10.08 13.36
CA GLU A 36 14.64 -11.33 14.14
C GLU A 36 16.10 -11.82 14.25
N GLY A 37 16.93 -11.55 13.24
CA GLY A 37 18.33 -11.98 13.28
C GLY A 37 19.21 -11.19 14.24
N PHE A 38 18.79 -10.00 14.68
CA PHE A 38 19.56 -9.17 15.61
C PHE A 38 19.63 -9.80 17.01
N ASP A 39 18.66 -10.61 17.40
CA ASP A 39 18.70 -11.38 18.65
C ASP A 39 19.73 -12.52 18.63
N GLN A 40 20.13 -12.97 17.44
CA GLN A 40 20.98 -14.15 17.24
C GLN A 40 22.45 -13.79 17.01
N HIS A 41 22.78 -12.51 16.78
CA HIS A 41 24.12 -12.08 16.38
C HIS A 41 24.87 -11.42 17.55
N ALA A 42 25.72 -12.19 18.23
CA ALA A 42 26.50 -11.76 19.40
C ALA A 42 27.47 -10.58 19.13
N SER A 43 27.74 -10.24 17.87
CA SER A 43 28.63 -9.14 17.47
C SER A 43 27.96 -7.78 17.41
N ILE A 44 26.64 -7.69 17.61
CA ILE A 44 25.89 -6.43 17.55
C ILE A 44 25.76 -5.87 18.97
N SER A 45 26.29 -4.68 19.21
CA SER A 45 26.10 -4.00 20.49
C SER A 45 24.65 -3.57 20.69
N LYS A 46 24.22 -3.45 21.95
CA LYS A 46 22.85 -3.01 22.28
C LYS A 46 22.50 -1.65 21.63
N GLU A 47 23.45 -0.71 21.65
CA GLU A 47 23.29 0.61 21.02
C GLU A 47 23.13 0.53 19.50
N SER A 48 23.96 -0.29 18.83
CA SER A 48 23.85 -0.49 17.39
C SER A 48 22.54 -1.17 17.01
N ARG A 49 22.07 -2.10 17.85
CA ARG A 49 20.78 -2.76 17.68
C ARG A 49 19.62 -1.77 17.72
N GLU A 50 19.57 -0.89 18.71
CA GLU A 50 18.52 0.14 18.82
C GLU A 50 18.51 1.06 17.59
N HIS A 51 19.70 1.44 17.12
CA HIS A 51 19.85 2.21 15.89
C HIS A 51 19.29 1.44 14.67
N TYR A 52 19.66 0.17 14.49
CA TYR A 52 19.18 -0.63 13.35
C TYR A 52 17.68 -0.94 13.40
N LEU A 53 17.11 -1.14 14.60
CA LEU A 53 15.67 -1.27 14.77
C LEU A 53 14.93 0.01 14.37
N THR A 54 15.52 1.17 14.65
CA THR A 54 15.01 2.47 14.20
C THR A 54 15.06 2.57 12.67
N CYS A 55 16.18 2.18 12.05
CA CYS A 55 16.31 2.14 10.59
C CYS A 55 15.27 1.21 9.95
N ILE A 56 15.05 0.01 10.49
CA ILE A 56 14.02 -0.93 9.99
C ILE A 56 12.63 -0.31 10.10
N SER A 57 12.34 0.38 11.21
CA SER A 57 11.04 1.01 11.43
C SER A 57 10.78 2.14 10.43
N LEU A 58 11.80 2.95 10.15
CA LEU A 58 11.74 3.99 9.11
C LEU A 58 11.55 3.38 7.72
N ALA A 59 12.33 2.37 7.35
CA ALA A 59 12.22 1.70 6.06
C ALA A 59 10.84 1.07 5.85
N ARG A 60 10.24 0.50 6.89
CA ARG A 60 8.88 -0.03 6.85
C ARG A 60 7.85 1.07 6.59
N LYS A 61 7.96 2.20 7.30
CA LYS A 61 7.04 3.33 7.11
C LYS A 61 7.08 3.85 5.68
N GLU A 62 8.28 4.04 5.14
CA GLU A 62 8.48 4.47 3.74
C GLU A 62 7.88 3.46 2.74
N PHE A 63 8.08 2.17 2.98
CA PHE A 63 7.49 1.13 2.15
C PHE A 63 5.95 1.14 2.21
N ASP A 64 5.37 1.30 3.40
CA ASP A 64 3.92 1.35 3.58
C ASP A 64 3.33 2.57 2.85
N ASP A 65 3.99 3.72 2.87
CA ASP A 65 3.53 4.93 2.17
C ASP A 65 3.68 4.82 0.65
N LEU A 66 4.77 4.20 0.16
CA LEU A 66 4.92 3.86 -1.25
C LEU A 66 3.81 2.89 -1.71
N ALA A 67 3.57 1.82 -0.95
CA ALA A 67 2.56 0.82 -1.26
C ALA A 67 1.16 1.44 -1.33
N LYS A 68 0.79 2.30 -0.36
CA LYS A 68 -0.47 3.06 -0.40
C LYS A 68 -0.60 3.88 -1.68
N LYS A 69 0.45 4.60 -2.07
CA LYS A 69 0.45 5.43 -3.27
C LYS A 69 0.27 4.61 -4.54
N GLU A 70 0.96 3.48 -4.66
CA GLU A 70 0.84 2.60 -5.82
C GLU A 70 -0.54 1.94 -5.90
N VAL A 71 -1.09 1.53 -4.75
CA VAL A 71 -2.48 1.04 -4.65
C VAL A 71 -3.46 2.12 -5.11
N GLN A 72 -3.35 3.34 -4.58
CA GLN A 72 -4.21 4.45 -4.99
C GLN A 72 -4.13 4.72 -6.48
N LYS A 73 -2.93 4.79 -7.08
CA LYS A 73 -2.76 4.97 -8.53
C LYS A 73 -3.41 3.86 -9.35
N ALA A 74 -3.25 2.60 -8.92
CA ALA A 74 -3.90 1.47 -9.60
C ALA A 74 -5.43 1.63 -9.59
N PHE A 75 -5.98 2.24 -8.53
CA PHE A 75 -7.40 2.60 -8.45
C PHE A 75 -7.75 3.94 -9.13
N VAL A 76 -6.80 4.81 -9.52
CA VAL A 76 -7.13 6.08 -10.21
C VAL A 76 -7.76 5.86 -11.59
N TYR A 77 -7.58 4.69 -12.23
CA TYR A 77 -8.39 4.33 -13.40
C TYR A 77 -9.89 4.32 -13.09
N SER A 78 -10.29 3.91 -11.88
CA SER A 78 -11.68 4.04 -11.43
C SER A 78 -12.02 5.48 -11.05
N TYR A 79 -11.05 6.35 -10.77
CA TYR A 79 -11.30 7.76 -10.46
C TYR A 79 -11.69 8.55 -11.71
N GLU A 80 -11.04 8.33 -12.85
CA GLU A 80 -11.44 8.95 -14.12
C GLU A 80 -12.84 8.49 -14.57
N GLU A 81 -13.12 7.18 -14.40
CA GLU A 81 -14.46 6.62 -14.64
C GLU A 81 -15.49 7.19 -13.65
N SER A 82 -15.15 7.27 -12.35
CA SER A 82 -16.02 7.87 -11.33
C SER A 82 -16.28 9.37 -11.58
N ALA A 83 -15.27 10.10 -12.05
CA ALA A 83 -15.40 11.51 -12.39
C ALA A 83 -16.30 11.73 -13.61
N LYS A 84 -16.21 10.85 -14.62
CA LYS A 84 -17.16 10.85 -15.76
C LYS A 84 -18.58 10.58 -15.30
N THR A 85 -18.80 9.51 -14.53
CA THR A 85 -20.13 9.18 -14.00
C THR A 85 -20.72 10.34 -13.19
N LEU A 86 -19.91 11.04 -12.38
CA LEU A 86 -20.37 12.20 -11.63
C LEU A 86 -20.74 13.39 -12.54
N MET A 87 -19.98 13.62 -13.61
CA MET A 87 -20.25 14.67 -14.60
C MET A 87 -21.52 14.38 -15.40
N ASP A 88 -21.70 13.14 -15.84
CA ASP A 88 -22.88 12.69 -16.59
C ASP A 88 -24.14 12.87 -15.73
N ASN A 89 -24.11 12.42 -14.47
CA ASN A 89 -25.21 12.64 -13.52
C ASN A 89 -25.54 14.13 -13.30
N TYR A 90 -24.54 15.01 -13.31
CA TYR A 90 -24.78 16.45 -13.17
C TYR A 90 -25.46 17.03 -14.41
N LEU A 91 -25.01 16.65 -15.60
CA LEU A 91 -25.59 17.10 -16.86
C LEU A 91 -27.05 16.64 -16.99
N ASP A 92 -27.34 15.38 -16.65
CA ASP A 92 -28.69 14.83 -16.66
C ASP A 92 -29.65 15.64 -15.76
N ASN A 93 -29.19 16.00 -14.56
CA ASN A 93 -29.94 16.86 -13.62
C ASN A 93 -30.20 18.26 -14.19
N VAL A 94 -29.19 18.87 -14.80
CA VAL A 94 -29.31 20.20 -15.42
C VAL A 94 -30.27 20.16 -16.61
N GLU A 95 -30.15 19.17 -17.49
CA GLU A 95 -31.05 19.00 -18.63
C GLU A 95 -32.49 18.79 -18.20
N SER A 96 -32.71 18.01 -17.15
CA SER A 96 -34.05 17.72 -16.62
C SER A 96 -34.69 18.95 -15.96
N TYR A 97 -33.89 19.74 -15.24
CA TYR A 97 -34.32 21.03 -14.72
C TYR A 97 -34.72 21.99 -15.84
N CYS A 98 -33.94 22.07 -16.92
CA CYS A 98 -34.23 22.93 -18.06
C CYS A 98 -35.45 22.47 -18.88
N HIS A 99 -35.64 21.16 -19.07
CA HIS A 99 -36.73 20.60 -19.87
C HIS A 99 -38.04 20.37 -19.08
N LYS A 100 -38.05 20.62 -17.76
CA LYS A 100 -39.18 20.28 -16.86
C LYS A 100 -39.59 18.80 -16.93
N SER A 101 -38.66 17.93 -17.28
CA SER A 101 -38.84 16.48 -17.28
C SER A 101 -38.37 15.90 -15.95
N LYS A 102 -39.13 14.97 -15.38
CA LYS A 102 -38.72 14.28 -14.15
C LYS A 102 -37.64 13.25 -14.48
N LEU A 103 -36.55 13.27 -13.72
CA LEU A 103 -35.55 12.20 -13.76
C LEU A 103 -36.13 10.94 -13.13
N LYS A 104 -35.91 9.81 -13.82
CA LYS A 104 -36.16 8.49 -13.27
C LYS A 104 -34.86 7.95 -12.71
N ASP A 105 -34.86 7.63 -11.43
CA ASP A 105 -33.74 6.97 -10.77
C ASP A 105 -33.50 5.58 -11.40
N PRO A 106 -32.30 5.30 -11.94
CA PRO A 106 -31.97 3.99 -12.53
C PRO A 106 -31.96 2.83 -11.54
N LEU A 107 -31.83 3.09 -10.23
CA LEU A 107 -31.75 2.07 -9.18
C LEU A 107 -33.10 1.70 -8.58
N THR A 108 -34.03 2.65 -8.52
CA THR A 108 -35.32 2.48 -7.80
C THR A 108 -36.54 2.61 -8.71
N GLY A 109 -36.41 3.25 -9.87
CA GLY A 109 -37.50 3.45 -10.82
C GLY A 109 -38.57 4.45 -10.37
N GLU A 110 -38.40 5.09 -9.21
CA GLU A 110 -39.31 6.13 -8.73
C GLU A 110 -39.02 7.47 -9.41
N GLU A 111 -40.09 8.22 -9.71
CA GLU A 111 -40.00 9.57 -10.26
C GLU A 111 -39.85 10.55 -9.09
N ASP A 112 -38.75 11.29 -9.03
CA ASP A 112 -38.58 12.35 -8.01
C ASP A 112 -39.72 13.37 -8.16
N ALA A 113 -40.54 13.45 -7.10
CA ALA A 113 -41.61 14.43 -6.98
C ALA A 113 -41.02 15.75 -6.45
N SER A 114 -41.36 16.82 -7.16
CA SER A 114 -41.03 18.23 -6.93
C SER A 114 -40.82 18.68 -5.48
#